data_AF-A0A0S8GIH4-F1
#
_entry.id   AF-A0A0S8GIH4-F1
#
_cell.length_a   1.000
_cell.length_b   1.000
_cell.length_c   1.000
_cell.angle_alpha   90.00
_cell.angle_beta   90.00
_cell.angle_gamma   90.00
#
_symmetry.space_group_name_H-M   'P 1'
#
loop_
_entity.id
_entity.type
_entity.pdbx_description
1 polymer ?
#
loop_
_entity_poly.entity_id
_entity_poly.type
_entity_poly.pdbx_seq_one_letter_code
_entity_poly.pdbx_strand_id
1 'polypeptide(L)'
;MAVTMICRRLGGRSFEFFFTSTLDNPLYRIFVDGVRVAVQRSGRFLHTVPPDAHSDVQVLDEAGVTPDSAQSFPRLSWPPVANTGSYRVEQYIDGEWRTRQRILDDGRDGYKWQSPMIIAGAEQQYRVTPVGADGNDGTPVTPAVTIAALPAPPVVDMTYDNETHKVTLTEA
;
A
#
# COMPACT_ATOMS: atom_id res chain seq x y z
N MET A 1 19.15 -7.58 -3.28
CA MET A 1 18.78 -8.88 -2.67
C MET A 1 17.26 -8.95 -2.56
N ALA A 2 16.66 -10.13 -2.54
CA ALA A 2 15.21 -10.27 -2.68
C ALA A 2 14.59 -11.08 -1.53
N VAL A 3 13.72 -10.43 -0.76
CA VAL A 3 12.80 -11.11 0.15
C VAL A 3 11.54 -11.48 -0.63
N THR A 4 11.14 -12.75 -0.59
CA THR A 4 9.85 -13.20 -1.11
C THR A 4 8.88 -13.29 0.06
N MET A 5 7.70 -12.69 -0.07
CA MET A 5 6.68 -12.69 0.97
C MET A 5 5.34 -13.21 0.46
N ILE A 6 4.67 -14.03 1.27
CA ILE A 6 3.33 -14.56 1.05
C ILE A 6 2.49 -14.27 2.28
N CYS A 7 1.26 -13.83 2.09
CA CYS A 7 0.32 -13.54 3.17
C CYS A 7 -0.85 -14.53 3.16
N ARG A 8 -1.22 -15.03 4.33
CA ARG A 8 -2.41 -15.86 4.57
C ARG A 8 -3.29 -15.22 5.62
N ARG A 9 -4.59 -15.05 5.32
CA ARG A 9 -5.58 -14.63 6.31
C ARG A 9 -5.94 -15.81 7.22
N LEU A 10 -5.87 -15.63 8.53
CA LEU A 10 -6.17 -16.68 9.53
C LEU A 10 -7.62 -16.68 10.03
N GLY A 11 -8.38 -15.64 9.70
CA GLY A 11 -9.74 -15.39 10.21
C GLY A 11 -9.84 -14.00 10.81
N GLY A 12 -11.04 -13.42 10.80
CA GLY A 12 -11.24 -12.03 11.26
C GLY A 12 -10.32 -11.05 10.53
N ARG A 13 -9.53 -10.28 11.29
CA ARG A 13 -8.57 -9.28 10.79
C ARG A 13 -7.11 -9.67 11.05
N SER A 14 -6.85 -10.96 11.27
CA SER A 14 -5.52 -11.50 11.54
C SER A 14 -4.91 -12.14 10.30
N PHE A 15 -3.65 -11.80 10.06
CA PHE A 15 -2.88 -12.19 8.88
C PHE A 15 -1.54 -12.78 9.32
N GLU A 16 -1.16 -13.87 8.69
CA GLU A 16 0.14 -14.50 8.85
C GLU A 16 0.96 -14.29 7.58
N PHE A 17 2.15 -13.73 7.76
CA PHE A 17 3.12 -13.48 6.71
C PHE A 17 4.19 -14.55 6.77
N PHE A 18 4.50 -15.14 5.62
CA PHE A 18 5.60 -16.06 5.41
C PHE A 18 6.60 -15.39 4.49
N PHE A 19 7.88 -15.41 4.85
CA PHE A 19 8.91 -14.79 4.04
C PHE A 19 10.20 -15.59 4.02
N THR A 20 10.86 -15.55 2.87
CA THR A 20 12.16 -16.16 2.61
C THR A 20 13.10 -15.13 2.02
N SER A 21 14.39 -15.30 2.29
CA SER A 21 15.47 -14.47 1.75
C SER A 21 16.43 -15.35 0.96
N THR A 22 17.14 -14.74 0.02
CA THR A 22 18.27 -15.35 -0.68
C THR A 22 19.55 -15.41 0.17
N LEU A 23 19.54 -14.89 1.39
CA LEU A 23 20.65 -15.00 2.34
C LEU A 23 20.66 -16.36 3.06
N ASP A 24 21.86 -16.85 3.38
CA ASP A 24 22.04 -18.11 4.14
C ASP A 24 21.63 -18.00 5.61
N ASN A 25 21.66 -16.79 6.19
CA ASN A 25 21.29 -16.55 7.59
C ASN A 25 20.63 -15.17 7.79
N PRO A 26 19.44 -14.95 7.20
CA PRO A 26 18.80 -13.65 7.18
C PRO A 26 18.41 -13.21 8.60
N LEU A 27 18.57 -11.92 8.84
CA LEU A 27 17.97 -11.25 10.00
C LEU A 27 16.91 -10.30 9.47
N TYR A 28 15.65 -10.69 9.61
CA TYR A 28 14.51 -9.95 9.12
C TYR A 28 14.19 -8.79 10.05
N ARG A 29 13.96 -7.62 9.47
CA ARG A 29 13.47 -6.40 10.11
C ARG A 29 12.08 -6.15 9.58
N ILE A 30 11.11 -6.21 10.47
CA ILE A 30 9.70 -6.14 10.12
C ILE A 30 9.19 -4.77 10.50
N PHE A 31 8.60 -4.09 9.53
CA PHE A 31 8.01 -2.78 9.69
C PHE A 31 6.50 -2.88 9.48
N VAL A 32 5.75 -2.25 10.37
CA VAL A 32 4.31 -2.04 10.22
C VAL A 32 4.07 -0.55 10.16
N ASP A 33 3.47 -0.08 9.06
CA ASP A 33 3.20 1.35 8.83
C ASP A 33 4.47 2.21 9.00
N GLY A 34 5.58 1.74 8.44
CA GLY A 34 6.91 2.37 8.52
C GLY A 34 7.63 2.24 9.87
N VAL A 35 6.97 1.73 10.91
CA VAL A 35 7.56 1.55 12.24
C VAL A 35 8.12 0.14 12.39
N ARG A 36 9.38 0.01 12.81
CA ARG A 36 9.97 -1.31 13.06
C ARG A 36 9.32 -1.96 14.29
N VAL A 37 8.58 -3.04 14.08
CA VAL A 37 7.86 -3.77 15.14
C VAL A 37 8.57 -5.03 15.59
N ALA A 38 9.43 -5.62 14.75
CA ALA A 38 10.17 -6.82 15.11
C ALA A 38 11.51 -6.93 14.38
N VAL A 39 12.44 -7.66 15.00
CA VAL A 39 13.68 -8.15 14.40
C VAL A 39 13.80 -9.62 14.73
N GLN A 40 13.89 -10.48 13.71
CA GLN A 40 13.81 -11.92 13.91
C GLN A 40 14.50 -12.72 12.81
N ARG A 41 14.82 -13.98 13.09
CA ARG A 41 15.32 -14.94 12.09
C ARG A 41 14.23 -15.88 11.58
N SER A 42 13.09 -15.94 12.28
CA SER A 42 11.93 -16.68 11.82
C SER A 42 11.38 -16.04 10.53
N GLY A 43 11.06 -16.86 9.54
CA GLY A 43 10.38 -16.45 8.31
C GLY A 43 8.87 -16.24 8.47
N ARG A 44 8.37 -15.98 9.68
CA ARG A 44 6.93 -15.89 9.99
C ARG A 44 6.58 -14.73 10.90
N PHE A 45 5.53 -13.98 10.57
CA PHE A 45 5.04 -12.87 11.38
C PHE A 45 3.51 -12.84 11.41
N LEU A 46 2.93 -12.58 12.58
CA LEU A 46 1.49 -12.45 12.77
C LEU A 46 1.15 -10.98 12.99
N HIS A 47 0.20 -10.46 12.23
CA HIS A 47 -0.31 -9.10 12.39
C HIS A 47 -1.83 -9.09 12.47
N THR A 48 -2.40 -8.27 13.35
CA THR A 48 -3.84 -8.03 13.41
C THR A 48 -4.11 -6.58 13.07
N VAL A 49 -4.90 -6.36 12.01
CA VAL A 49 -5.25 -5.01 11.57
C VAL A 49 -6.42 -4.51 12.41
N PRO A 50 -6.32 -3.33 13.07
CA PRO A 50 -7.44 -2.73 13.82
C PRO A 50 -8.70 -2.57 12.96
N PRO A 51 -9.93 -2.58 13.53
CA PRO A 51 -11.16 -2.28 12.81
C PRO A 51 -11.04 -1.00 11.99
N ASP A 52 -11.54 -1.03 10.75
CA ASP A 52 -11.50 0.08 9.77
C ASP A 52 -10.12 0.68 9.44
N ALA A 53 -9.04 0.10 9.96
CA ALA A 53 -7.68 0.44 9.60
C ALA A 53 -7.16 -0.42 8.42
N HIS A 54 -6.05 0.02 7.86
CA HIS A 54 -5.16 -0.76 7.01
C HIS A 54 -3.79 -0.79 7.67
N SER A 55 -2.97 -1.77 7.31
CA SER A 55 -1.56 -1.79 7.71
C SER A 55 -0.71 -2.20 6.53
N ASP A 56 0.37 -1.48 6.33
CA ASP A 56 1.49 -1.89 5.48
C ASP A 56 2.45 -2.77 6.29
N VAL A 57 2.88 -3.90 5.73
CA VAL A 57 3.88 -4.78 6.34
C VAL A 57 5.04 -4.96 5.38
N GLN A 58 6.21 -4.43 5.76
CA GLN A 58 7.44 -4.59 5.00
C GLN A 58 8.43 -5.46 5.77
N VAL A 59 9.15 -6.31 5.03
CA VAL A 59 10.16 -7.20 5.58
C VAL A 59 11.45 -7.00 4.83
N LEU A 60 12.47 -6.52 5.54
CA LEU A 60 13.81 -6.27 5.00
C LEU A 60 14.81 -7.24 5.61
N ASP A 61 15.72 -7.78 4.82
CA ASP A 61 16.79 -8.67 5.26
C ASP A 61 18.15 -7.98 5.38
N GLU A 62 18.26 -6.74 4.89
CA GLU A 62 19.46 -5.90 4.91
C GLU A 62 19.46 -4.90 6.09
N ALA A 63 20.64 -4.61 6.62
CA ALA A 63 20.83 -3.61 7.68
C ALA A 63 20.95 -2.20 7.08
N GLY A 64 20.36 -1.20 7.74
CA GLY A 64 20.48 0.20 7.31
C GLY A 64 19.53 0.62 6.18
N VAL A 65 18.80 -0.33 5.58
CA VAL A 65 17.73 0.00 4.62
C VAL A 65 16.50 0.50 5.39
N THR A 66 16.00 1.66 4.98
CA THR A 66 14.75 2.22 5.48
C THR A 66 13.58 1.59 4.71
N PRO A 67 12.48 1.19 5.38
CA PRO A 67 11.28 0.76 4.67
C PRO A 67 10.77 1.89 3.78
N ASP A 68 10.15 1.54 2.66
CA ASP A 68 9.51 2.51 1.80
C ASP A 68 8.42 3.24 2.60
N SER A 69 8.63 4.51 2.90
CA SER A 69 7.75 5.28 3.79
C SER A 69 6.49 5.80 3.10
N ALA A 70 6.45 5.75 1.77
CA ALA A 70 5.46 6.45 0.98
C ALA A 70 4.60 5.45 0.21
N GLN A 71 3.73 4.76 0.94
CA GLN A 71 2.73 3.88 0.35
C GLN A 71 1.35 4.51 0.45
N SER A 72 0.59 4.44 -0.63
CA SER A 72 -0.79 4.91 -0.65
C SER A 72 -1.71 3.85 -1.24
N PHE A 73 -2.94 3.84 -0.73
CA PHE A 73 -4.03 3.00 -1.21
C PHE A 73 -5.19 3.90 -1.66
N PRO A 74 -5.08 4.59 -2.83
CA PRO A 74 -6.18 5.37 -3.39
C PRO A 74 -7.53 4.68 -3.26
N ARG A 75 -8.49 5.41 -2.68
CA ARG A 75 -9.88 4.98 -2.56
C ARG A 75 -10.72 5.75 -3.56
N LEU A 76 -11.42 5.01 -4.42
CA LEU A 76 -12.40 5.56 -5.33
C LEU A 76 -13.79 5.30 -4.75
N SER A 77 -14.65 6.31 -4.81
CA SER A 77 -16.06 6.20 -4.43
C SER A 77 -16.91 6.87 -5.51
N TRP A 78 -18.02 6.25 -5.88
CA TRP A 78 -18.93 6.77 -6.91
C TRP A 78 -20.39 6.42 -6.64
N PRO A 79 -21.34 7.26 -7.09
CA PRO A 79 -22.77 6.98 -6.98
C PRO A 79 -23.22 5.90 -7.98
N PRO A 80 -24.38 5.25 -7.75
CA PRO A 80 -24.97 4.31 -8.70
C PRO A 80 -25.35 4.99 -10.01
N VAL A 81 -25.26 4.25 -11.12
CA VAL A 81 -25.70 4.66 -12.46
C VAL A 81 -26.86 3.77 -12.89
N ALA A 82 -27.96 4.38 -13.34
CA ALA A 82 -29.15 3.63 -13.76
C ALA A 82 -28.83 2.60 -14.87
N ASN A 83 -29.56 1.48 -14.86
CA ASN A 83 -29.43 0.38 -15.83
C ASN A 83 -28.03 -0.29 -15.86
N THR A 84 -27.26 -0.19 -14.78
CA THR A 84 -25.95 -0.83 -14.66
C THR A 84 -26.10 -2.24 -14.09
N GLY A 85 -25.43 -3.23 -14.70
CA GLY A 85 -25.29 -4.58 -14.15
C GLY A 85 -23.98 -4.77 -13.37
N SER A 86 -22.92 -4.03 -13.75
CA SER A 86 -21.65 -4.03 -13.01
C SER A 86 -20.81 -2.78 -13.30
N TYR A 87 -19.81 -2.54 -12.46
CA TYR A 87 -18.79 -1.50 -12.66
C TYR A 87 -17.45 -2.17 -12.94
N ARG A 88 -16.79 -1.79 -14.03
CA ARG A 88 -15.43 -2.20 -14.36
C ARG A 88 -14.46 -1.11 -13.91
N VAL A 89 -13.67 -1.41 -12.89
CA VAL A 89 -12.62 -0.53 -12.39
C VAL A 89 -11.33 -0.85 -13.11
N GLU A 90 -10.72 0.15 -13.72
CA GLU A 90 -9.51 0.02 -14.53
C GLU A 90 -8.44 1.02 -14.08
N GLN A 91 -7.18 0.60 -14.19
CA GLN A 91 -6.00 1.43 -13.94
C GLN A 91 -5.20 1.53 -15.23
N TYR A 92 -4.64 2.70 -15.50
CA TYR A 92 -3.72 2.88 -16.61
C TYR A 92 -2.31 2.43 -16.21
N ILE A 93 -1.77 1.45 -16.92
CA ILE A 93 -0.48 0.80 -16.62
C ILE A 93 0.22 0.51 -17.93
N ASP A 94 1.47 0.94 -18.05
CA ASP A 94 2.32 0.68 -19.22
C ASP A 94 1.67 1.05 -20.57
N GLY A 95 0.91 2.16 -20.58
CA GLY A 95 0.26 2.66 -21.78
C GLY A 95 -1.14 2.10 -22.05
N GLU A 96 -1.65 1.20 -21.21
CA GLU A 96 -2.91 0.49 -21.43
C GLU A 96 -3.83 0.48 -20.20
N TRP A 97 -5.14 0.43 -20.44
CA TRP A 97 -6.13 0.22 -19.38
C TRP A 97 -6.21 -1.25 -18.99
N ARG A 98 -5.91 -1.56 -17.73
CA ARG A 98 -5.97 -2.90 -17.16
C ARG A 98 -7.13 -3.00 -16.17
N THR A 99 -7.99 -3.99 -16.34
CA THR A 99 -9.08 -4.26 -15.40
C THR A 99 -8.51 -4.71 -14.06
N ARG A 100 -8.85 -3.99 -12.99
CA ARG A 100 -8.48 -4.33 -11.62
C ARG A 100 -9.59 -5.08 -10.90
N GLN A 101 -10.84 -4.68 -11.11
CA GLN A 101 -11.98 -5.34 -10.48
C GLN A 101 -13.26 -5.13 -11.30
N ARG A 102 -14.15 -6.13 -11.24
CA ARG A 102 -15.57 -5.98 -11.59
C ARG A 102 -16.40 -6.04 -10.32
N ILE A 103 -17.28 -5.06 -10.14
CA ILE A 103 -18.17 -4.94 -8.98
C ILE A 103 -19.60 -5.05 -9.50
N LEU A 104 -20.34 -6.08 -9.10
CA LEU A 104 -21.74 -6.21 -9.51
C LEU A 104 -22.58 -5.08 -8.89
N ASP A 105 -23.52 -4.57 -9.67
CA ASP A 105 -24.55 -3.69 -9.14
C ASP A 105 -25.53 -4.52 -8.32
N ASP A 106 -25.70 -4.18 -7.05
CA ASP A 106 -26.61 -4.84 -6.11
C ASP A 106 -27.61 -3.86 -5.49
N GLY A 107 -27.80 -2.69 -6.12
CA GLY A 107 -28.81 -1.71 -5.73
C GLY A 107 -28.44 -0.82 -4.53
N ARG A 108 -27.17 -0.78 -4.13
CA ARG A 108 -26.70 0.11 -3.05
C ARG A 108 -26.56 1.58 -3.49
N ASP A 109 -26.61 2.50 -2.52
CA ASP A 109 -26.53 3.95 -2.75
C ASP A 109 -25.14 4.46 -3.15
N GLY A 110 -24.12 3.60 -3.15
CA GLY A 110 -22.77 3.98 -3.53
C GLY A 110 -21.79 2.83 -3.53
N TYR A 111 -20.79 2.96 -4.39
CA TYR A 111 -19.76 1.95 -4.61
C TYR A 111 -18.41 2.48 -4.20
N LYS A 112 -17.53 1.57 -3.79
CA LYS A 112 -16.17 1.89 -3.39
C LYS A 112 -15.20 0.83 -3.88
N TRP A 113 -14.02 1.29 -4.26
CA TRP A 113 -12.88 0.44 -4.58
C TRP A 113 -11.62 1.02 -3.95
N GLN A 114 -10.71 0.14 -3.56
CA GLN A 114 -9.41 0.52 -3.02
C GLN A 114 -8.34 -0.13 -3.89
N SER A 115 -7.36 0.66 -4.32
CA SER A 115 -6.25 0.14 -5.11
C SER A 115 -5.38 -0.82 -4.29
N PRO A 116 -4.57 -1.66 -4.96
CA PRO A 116 -3.37 -2.21 -4.36
C PRO A 116 -2.45 -1.10 -3.83
N MET A 117 -1.46 -1.50 -3.05
CA MET A 117 -0.37 -0.64 -2.57
C MET A 117 0.34 0.04 -3.75
N ILE A 118 0.58 1.33 -3.64
CA ILE A 118 1.31 2.12 -4.65
C ILE A 118 2.42 2.88 -3.95
N ILE A 119 3.61 2.80 -4.53
CA ILE A 119 4.78 3.57 -4.11
C ILE A 119 4.58 5.03 -4.56
N ALA A 120 4.82 5.97 -3.67
CA ALA A 120 4.60 7.38 -3.92
C ALA A 120 5.56 7.95 -4.98
N GLY A 121 5.16 9.07 -5.58
CA GLY A 121 5.89 9.69 -6.70
C GLY A 121 5.42 9.22 -8.08
N ALA A 122 4.46 8.29 -8.14
CA ALA A 122 3.83 7.87 -9.39
C ALA A 122 2.49 8.58 -9.60
N GLU A 123 2.29 9.16 -10.79
CA GLU A 123 0.97 9.59 -11.24
C GLU A 123 0.11 8.37 -11.54
N GLN A 124 -1.10 8.32 -10.99
CA GLN A 124 -2.00 7.18 -11.16
C GLN A 124 -3.30 7.64 -11.82
N GLN A 125 -3.68 6.95 -12.90
CA GLN A 125 -4.91 7.21 -13.61
C GLN A 125 -5.86 6.03 -13.45
N TYR A 126 -7.10 6.35 -13.07
CA TYR A 126 -8.16 5.37 -12.89
C TYR A 126 -9.37 5.74 -13.73
N ARG A 127 -10.15 4.71 -14.08
CA ARG A 127 -11.50 4.90 -14.58
C ARG A 127 -12.44 3.85 -14.04
N VAL A 128 -13.69 4.26 -13.87
CA VAL A 128 -14.80 3.38 -13.50
C VAL A 128 -15.82 3.43 -14.63
N THR A 129 -16.00 2.31 -15.31
CA THR A 129 -16.93 2.17 -16.43
C THR A 129 -18.16 1.40 -15.98
N PRO A 130 -19.37 2.00 -15.96
CA PRO A 130 -20.60 1.25 -15.77
C PRO A 130 -20.81 0.33 -16.98
N VAL A 131 -21.23 -0.91 -16.73
CA VAL A 131 -21.48 -1.93 -17.75
C VAL A 131 -22.92 -2.41 -17.58
N GLY A 132 -23.73 -2.28 -18.63
CA GLY A 132 -25.11 -2.72 -18.66
C GLY A 132 -25.26 -4.24 -18.53
N ALA A 133 -26.46 -4.71 -18.23
CA ALA A 133 -26.76 -6.15 -18.15
C ALA A 133 -26.61 -6.88 -19.51
N ASP A 134 -26.66 -6.13 -20.60
CA ASP A 134 -26.38 -6.53 -21.98
C ASP A 134 -24.88 -6.55 -22.31
N GLY A 135 -24.02 -6.13 -21.38
CA GLY A 135 -22.57 -6.06 -21.57
C GLY A 135 -22.08 -4.79 -22.22
N ASN A 136 -22.95 -3.81 -22.50
CA ASN A 136 -22.57 -2.55 -23.11
C ASN A 136 -21.92 -1.60 -22.10
N ASP A 137 -20.83 -0.95 -22.51
CA ASP A 137 -20.15 0.05 -21.71
C ASP A 137 -20.90 1.38 -21.74
N GLY A 138 -21.17 1.96 -20.57
CA GLY A 138 -21.60 3.35 -20.41
C GLY A 138 -20.42 4.33 -20.33
N THR A 139 -20.71 5.60 -20.08
CA THR A 139 -19.69 6.65 -19.97
C THR A 139 -18.80 6.43 -18.74
N PRO A 140 -17.47 6.31 -18.90
CA PRO A 140 -16.56 6.16 -17.77
C PRO A 140 -16.44 7.44 -16.93
N VAL A 141 -16.31 7.28 -15.62
CA VAL A 141 -15.83 8.34 -14.71
C VAL A 141 -14.32 8.17 -14.55
N THR A 142 -13.55 9.24 -14.76
CA THR A 142 -12.07 9.22 -14.83
C THR A 142 -11.42 10.06 -13.73
N PRO A 143 -11.40 9.59 -12.47
CA PRO A 143 -10.69 10.30 -11.41
C PRO A 143 -9.17 10.20 -11.64
N ALA A 144 -8.49 11.34 -11.72
CA ALA A 144 -7.03 11.42 -11.66
C ALA A 144 -6.60 11.45 -10.19
N VAL A 145 -5.63 10.62 -9.81
CA VAL A 145 -5.07 10.59 -8.45
C VAL A 145 -3.56 10.79 -8.52
N THR A 146 -3.09 11.93 -8.04
CA THR A 146 -1.65 12.19 -7.89
C THR A 146 -1.23 11.79 -6.48
N ILE A 147 -0.32 10.82 -6.37
CA ILE A 147 0.26 10.41 -5.08
C ILE A 147 1.57 11.17 -4.91
N ALA A 148 1.54 12.23 -4.10
CA ALA A 148 2.74 12.97 -3.75
C ALA A 148 3.72 12.07 -2.98
N ALA A 149 5.01 12.14 -3.33
CA ALA A 149 6.05 11.58 -2.50
C ALA A 149 6.05 12.27 -1.13
N LEU A 150 6.28 11.51 -0.06
CA LEU A 150 6.60 12.13 1.22
C LEU A 150 7.90 12.92 1.05
N PRO A 151 8.02 14.12 1.64
CA PRO A 151 9.29 14.82 1.67
C PRO A 151 10.34 13.93 2.35
N ALA A 152 11.57 13.96 1.83
CA ALA A 152 12.67 13.28 2.49
C ALA A 152 12.76 13.73 3.96
N PRO A 153 13.11 12.84 4.91
CA PRO A 153 13.40 13.27 6.27
C PRO A 153 14.44 14.39 6.24
N PRO A 154 14.31 15.42 7.10
CA PRO A 154 15.34 16.45 7.19
C PRO A 154 16.67 15.78 7.54
N VAL A 155 17.69 16.03 6.72
CA VAL A 155 19.04 15.56 7.01
C VAL A 155 19.61 16.48 8.07
N VAL A 156 19.93 15.92 9.24
CA VAL A 156 20.51 16.66 10.35
C VAL A 156 21.81 16.01 10.80
N ASP A 157 22.83 16.84 10.97
CA ASP A 157 24.05 16.45 11.66
C ASP A 157 23.82 16.56 13.16
N MET A 158 24.04 15.46 13.87
CA MET A 158 23.90 15.39 15.31
C MET A 158 25.27 15.23 15.97
N THR A 159 25.64 16.19 16.80
CA THR A 159 26.83 16.09 17.64
C THR A 159 26.44 16.08 19.11
N TYR A 160 27.09 15.22 19.89
CA TYR A 160 26.91 15.15 21.34
C TYR A 160 28.19 15.62 22.03
N ASP A 161 28.04 16.59 22.91
CA ASP A 161 29.10 17.08 23.78
C ASP A 161 29.02 16.34 25.12
N ASN A 162 30.05 15.54 25.41
CA ASN A 162 30.10 14.71 26.62
C ASN A 162 30.49 15.50 27.88
N GLU A 163 31.02 16.72 27.74
CA GLU A 163 31.33 17.59 28.88
C GLU A 163 30.11 18.41 29.28
N THR A 164 29.35 18.92 28.31
CA THR A 164 28.15 19.72 28.58
C THR A 164 26.85 18.93 28.59
N HIS A 165 26.90 17.64 28.22
CA HIS A 165 25.75 16.75 28.05
C HIS A 165 24.70 17.30 27.07
N LYS A 166 25.14 18.07 26.07
CA LYS A 166 24.26 18.71 25.09
C LYS A 166 24.31 17.97 23.76
N VAL A 167 23.15 17.90 23.11
CA VAL A 167 23.00 17.47 21.72
C VAL A 167 22.82 18.72 20.87
N THR A 168 23.65 18.89 19.85
CA THR A 168 23.50 19.92 18.82
C THR A 168 23.00 19.26 17.55
N LEU A 169 21.94 19.83 16.99
CA LEU A 169 21.36 19.45 15.71
C LEU A 169 21.64 20.59 14.73
N THR A 170 22.29 20.27 13.62
CA THR A 170 22.56 21.20 12.52
C THR A 170 21.90 20.68 11.26
N GLU A 171 21.33 21.57 10.45
CA GLU A 171 20.93 21.19 9.09
C GLU A 171 22.20 20.81 8.31
N ALA A 172 22.17 19.65 7.65
CA ALA A 172 23.30 19.12 6.89
C ALA A 172 23.41 19.75 5.49
#